data_AF-A0A662ZSX4-F1
#
_entry.id   AF-A0A662ZSX4-F1
#
_cell.length_a   1.000
_cell.length_b   1.000
_cell.length_c   1.000
_cell.angle_alpha   90.00
_cell.angle_beta   90.00
_cell.angle_gamma   90.00
#
_symmetry.space_group_name_H-M   'P 1'
#
loop_
_entity.id
_entity.type
_entity.pdbx_description
1 polymer ?
#
loop_
_entity_poly.entity_id
_entity_poly.type
_entity_poly.pdbx_seq_one_letter_code
_entity_poly.pdbx_strand_id
1 'polypeptide(L)'
;MLSLPLKSVNNLVKDARKVSEIILMVGDVSEIYVTNFQKMLDDENFSPEELDAIAFGYTKLLEESNGVLQDLKQVINVSTLSMTDKERMDVVDDCYASMRRYRNLVNYYTNRNIAVSFLRARKKNDLDRVLKLYGNDTSKYW
;
A
#
# COMPACT_ATOMS: atom_id res chain seq x y z
N MET A 1 4.33 12.93 40.74
CA MET A 1 4.28 11.83 39.76
C MET A 1 2.82 11.68 39.35
N LEU A 2 2.41 12.31 38.25
CA LEU A 2 1.02 12.26 37.77
C LEU A 2 0.78 10.91 37.11
N SER A 3 0.07 10.01 37.78
CA SER A 3 -0.38 8.75 37.18
C SER A 3 -1.48 9.06 36.17
N LEU A 4 -1.18 8.89 34.88
CA LEU A 4 -2.22 8.89 33.85
C LEU A 4 -3.18 7.72 34.11
N PRO A 5 -4.51 7.91 33.94
CA PRO A 5 -5.47 6.81 34.07
C PRO A 5 -5.12 5.66 33.12
N LEU A 6 -5.24 4.40 33.57
CA LEU A 6 -4.93 3.19 32.77
C LEU A 6 -5.57 3.22 31.37
N LYS A 7 -6.78 3.78 31.24
CA LYS A 7 -7.48 3.96 29.96
C LYS A 7 -6.75 4.91 29.00
N SER A 8 -6.19 6.00 29.51
CA SER A 8 -5.40 6.96 28.73
C SER A 8 -4.09 6.32 28.25
N VAL A 9 -3.39 5.61 29.14
CA VAL A 9 -2.17 4.86 28.78
C VAL A 9 -2.44 3.79 27.72
N ASN A 10 -3.54 3.03 27.86
CA ASN A 10 -3.92 2.00 26.90
C ASN A 10 -4.23 2.61 25.51
N ASN A 11 -4.93 3.75 25.47
CA ASN A 11 -5.23 4.45 24.21
C ASN A 11 -3.96 4.95 23.52
N LEU A 12 -3.01 5.53 24.26
CA LEU A 12 -1.73 5.99 23.70
C LEU A 12 -0.91 4.84 23.08
N VAL A 13 -0.87 3.68 23.74
CA VAL A 13 -0.17 2.50 23.22
C VAL A 13 -0.85 1.95 21.96
N LYS A 14 -2.20 1.94 21.94
CA LYS A 14 -2.99 1.54 20.78
C LYS A 14 -2.76 2.47 19.58
N ASP A 15 -2.77 3.79 19.81
CA ASP A 15 -2.48 4.81 18.79
C ASP A 15 -1.10 4.57 18.17
N ALA A 16 -0.06 4.42 19.00
CA ALA A 16 1.31 4.20 18.53
C ALA A 16 1.45 2.94 17.67
N ARG A 17 0.74 1.86 18.00
CA ARG A 17 0.73 0.62 17.20
C ARG A 17 0.06 0.83 15.83
N LYS A 18 -1.12 1.45 15.80
CA LYS A 18 -1.82 1.70 14.53
C LYS A 18 -1.06 2.66 13.63
N VAL A 19 -0.46 3.71 14.20
CA VAL A 19 0.44 4.63 13.49
C VAL A 19 1.61 3.86 12.87
N SER A 20 2.25 2.97 13.62
CA SER A 20 3.33 2.13 13.10
C SER A 20 2.86 1.24 11.95
N GLU A 21 1.69 0.60 12.08
CA GLU A 21 1.12 -0.24 11.03
C GLU A 21 0.78 0.55 9.77
N ILE A 22 0.26 1.77 9.89
CA ILE A 22 0.02 2.69 8.77
C ILE A 22 1.32 2.96 8.00
N ILE A 23 2.40 3.31 8.71
CA ILE A 23 3.70 3.61 8.11
C ILE A 23 4.26 2.36 7.39
N LEU A 24 4.17 1.19 8.02
CA LEU A 24 4.59 -0.07 7.40
C LEU A 24 3.80 -0.37 6.12
N MET A 25 2.48 -0.13 6.12
CA MET A 25 1.66 -0.32 4.93
C MET A 25 2.03 0.62 3.78
N VAL A 26 2.49 1.85 4.06
CA VAL A 26 3.02 2.75 3.01
C VAL A 26 4.32 2.21 2.44
N GLY A 27 5.19 1.67 3.29
CA GLY A 27 6.38 0.93 2.87
C GLY A 27 6.03 -0.21 1.93
N ASP A 28 5.07 -1.06 2.31
CA ASP A 28 4.60 -2.18 1.48
C ASP A 28 4.05 -1.71 0.11
N VAL A 29 3.26 -0.63 0.06
CA VAL A 29 2.75 -0.08 -1.21
C VAL A 29 3.92 0.33 -2.12
N SER A 30 4.92 1.00 -1.55
CA SER A 30 6.10 1.46 -2.28
C SER A 30 6.95 0.30 -2.79
N GLU A 31 7.15 -0.73 -1.96
CA GLU A 31 7.89 -1.93 -2.32
C GLU A 31 7.20 -2.73 -3.43
N ILE A 32 5.87 -2.89 -3.34
CA ILE A 32 5.07 -3.56 -4.38
C ILE A 32 5.23 -2.84 -5.72
N TYR A 33 5.14 -1.50 -5.72
CA TYR A 33 5.36 -0.69 -6.91
C TYR A 33 6.74 -0.92 -7.50
N VAL A 34 7.80 -0.60 -6.76
CA VAL A 34 9.19 -0.62 -7.27
C VAL A 34 9.55 -2.01 -7.79
N THR A 35 9.24 -3.05 -7.01
CA THR A 35 9.61 -4.43 -7.35
C THR A 35 8.87 -4.93 -8.59
N ASN A 36 7.56 -4.71 -8.68
CA ASN A 36 6.77 -5.27 -9.78
C ASN A 36 6.83 -4.43 -11.05
N PHE A 37 6.93 -3.10 -10.93
CA PHE A 37 7.10 -2.25 -12.09
C PHE A 37 8.46 -2.50 -12.76
N GLN A 38 9.54 -2.70 -11.98
CA GLN A 38 10.83 -3.12 -12.54
C GLN A 38 10.71 -4.42 -13.34
N LYS A 39 10.01 -5.43 -12.80
CA LYS A 39 9.76 -6.68 -13.53
C LYS A 39 8.92 -6.46 -14.79
N MET A 40 7.95 -5.56 -14.77
CA MET A 40 7.13 -5.24 -15.94
C MET A 40 7.93 -4.54 -17.05
N LEU A 41 8.93 -3.72 -16.70
CA LEU A 41 9.85 -3.13 -17.68
C LEU A 41 10.69 -4.20 -18.40
N ASP A 42 11.01 -5.29 -17.71
CA ASP A 42 11.75 -6.43 -18.28
C ASP A 42 10.84 -7.46 -18.98
N ASP A 43 9.52 -7.20 -19.04
CA ASP A 43 8.55 -8.11 -19.63
C ASP A 43 8.09 -7.66 -21.03
N GLU A 44 8.56 -8.41 -22.03
CA GLU A 44 8.19 -8.27 -23.46
C GLU A 44 6.69 -8.48 -23.78
N ASN A 45 5.86 -8.75 -22.77
CA ASN A 45 4.41 -8.81 -22.93
C ASN A 45 3.69 -7.48 -22.75
N PHE A 46 4.38 -6.40 -22.35
CA PHE A 46 3.81 -5.06 -22.27
C PHE A 46 4.36 -4.14 -23.36
N SER A 47 3.50 -3.30 -23.94
CA SER A 47 3.95 -2.20 -24.79
C SER A 47 4.41 -1.00 -23.95
N PRO A 48 5.21 -0.07 -24.51
CA PRO A 48 5.57 1.17 -23.82
C PRO A 48 4.35 1.96 -23.31
N GLU A 49 3.28 2.04 -24.09
CA GLU A 49 2.05 2.75 -23.71
C GLU A 49 1.32 2.08 -22.55
N GLU A 50 1.35 0.73 -22.50
CA GLU A 50 0.81 -0.01 -21.36
C GLU A 50 1.65 0.21 -20.10
N LEU A 51 2.98 0.26 -20.23
CA LEU A 51 3.88 0.55 -19.11
C LEU A 51 3.65 1.97 -18.57
N ASP A 52 3.44 2.96 -19.44
CA ASP A 52 3.08 4.32 -19.03
C ASP A 52 1.74 4.35 -18.28
N ALA A 53 0.73 3.64 -18.77
CA ALA A 53 -0.57 3.54 -18.10
C ALA A 53 -0.46 2.83 -16.74
N ILE A 54 0.38 1.79 -16.65
CA ILE A 54 0.67 1.07 -15.41
C ILE A 54 1.38 1.97 -14.40
N ALA A 55 2.41 2.70 -14.84
CA ALA A 55 3.15 3.65 -14.01
C ALA A 55 2.22 4.73 -13.47
N PHE A 56 1.34 5.27 -14.30
CA PHE A 56 0.33 6.25 -13.88
C PHE A 56 -0.61 5.69 -12.81
N GLY A 57 -1.07 4.43 -12.96
CA GLY A 57 -1.89 3.77 -11.96
C GLY A 57 -1.20 3.62 -10.60
N TYR A 58 0.08 3.24 -10.59
CA TYR A 58 0.88 3.20 -9.37
C TYR A 58 1.08 4.59 -8.75
N THR A 59 1.37 5.61 -9.55
CA THR A 59 1.53 7.00 -9.07
C THR A 59 0.28 7.45 -8.33
N LYS A 60 -0.91 7.18 -8.86
CA LYS A 60 -2.17 7.52 -8.16
C LYS A 60 -2.29 6.82 -6.81
N LEU A 61 -1.92 5.55 -6.71
CA LEU A 61 -1.98 4.80 -5.44
C LEU A 61 -0.95 5.31 -4.41
N LEU A 62 0.22 5.73 -4.87
CA LEU A 62 1.25 6.34 -4.02
C LEU A 62 0.83 7.73 -3.54
N GLU A 63 0.23 8.56 -4.41
CA GLU A 63 -0.33 9.86 -4.05
C GLU A 63 -1.39 9.73 -2.94
N GLU A 64 -2.33 8.81 -3.11
CA GLU A 64 -3.38 8.52 -2.12
C GLU A 64 -2.78 8.02 -0.79
N SER A 65 -1.77 7.15 -0.85
CA SER A 65 -1.06 6.66 0.34
C SER A 65 -0.31 7.76 1.07
N ASN A 66 0.31 8.69 0.33
CA ASN A 66 0.95 9.86 0.90
C ASN A 66 -0.07 10.83 1.52
N GLY A 67 -1.26 10.96 0.94
CA GLY A 67 -2.37 11.71 1.53
C GLY A 67 -2.68 11.24 2.95
N VAL A 68 -2.76 9.93 3.17
CA VAL A 68 -2.97 9.36 4.51
C VAL A 68 -1.84 9.71 5.49
N LEU A 69 -0.59 9.77 5.03
CA LEU A 69 0.52 10.22 5.88
C LEU A 69 0.42 11.70 6.25
N GLN A 70 -0.10 12.55 5.35
CA GLN A 70 -0.34 13.95 5.67
C GLN A 70 -1.44 14.10 6.72
N ASP A 71 -2.52 13.34 6.62
CA ASP A 71 -3.60 13.33 7.61
C ASP A 71 -3.09 12.85 8.98
N LEU A 72 -2.27 11.79 8.98
CA LEU A 72 -1.63 11.29 10.21
C LEU A 72 -0.67 12.31 10.82
N LYS A 73 0.03 13.10 10.00
CA LYS A 73 0.91 14.17 10.48
C LYS A 73 0.14 15.30 11.15
N GLN A 74 -1.07 15.61 10.67
CA GLN A 74 -1.93 16.60 11.33
C GLN A 74 -2.30 16.15 12.74
N VAL A 75 -2.61 14.86 12.92
CA VAL A 75 -2.89 14.28 14.25
C VAL A 75 -1.73 14.50 15.25
N ILE A 76 -0.48 14.40 14.78
CA ILE A 76 0.72 14.53 15.62
C ILE A 76 1.04 16.01 15.93
N ASN A 77 0.73 16.93 15.01
CA ASN A 77 1.15 18.33 15.09
C ASN A 77 0.10 19.28 15.72
N VAL A 78 -1.18 18.91 15.76
CA VAL A 78 -2.21 19.76 16.37
C VAL A 78 -1.98 19.80 17.88
N SER A 79 -1.85 21.01 18.44
CA SER A 79 -1.67 21.20 19.87
C SER A 79 -2.79 20.49 20.66
N THR A 80 -2.46 19.90 21.80
CA THR A 80 -3.41 19.16 22.67
C THR A 80 -4.60 19.99 23.18
N LEU A 81 -4.65 21.29 22.86
CA LEU A 81 -5.75 22.19 23.19
C LEU A 81 -6.88 22.18 22.15
N SER A 82 -6.69 21.63 20.96
CA SER A 82 -7.65 21.75 19.85
C SER A 82 -8.40 20.46 19.51
N MET A 83 -7.95 19.30 19.96
CA MET A 83 -8.51 17.99 19.59
C MET A 83 -8.59 17.06 20.79
N THR A 84 -9.74 16.42 20.99
CA THR A 84 -9.94 15.44 22.07
C THR A 84 -9.25 14.11 21.76
N ASP A 85 -8.98 13.31 22.79
CA ASP A 85 -8.44 11.94 22.62
C ASP A 85 -9.33 11.06 21.73
N LYS A 86 -10.66 11.31 21.71
CA LYS A 86 -11.59 10.57 20.86
C LYS A 86 -11.43 10.98 19.39
N GLU A 87 -11.46 12.29 19.10
CA GLU A 87 -11.29 12.79 17.74
C GLU A 87 -9.93 12.35 17.17
N ARG A 88 -8.87 12.35 18.00
CA ARG A 88 -7.58 11.80 17.63
C ARG A 88 -7.67 10.35 17.17
N MET A 89 -8.27 9.50 17.99
CA MET A 89 -8.39 8.06 17.74
C MET A 89 -9.25 7.80 16.49
N ASP A 90 -10.32 8.57 16.29
CA ASP A 90 -11.19 8.44 15.13
C ASP A 90 -10.41 8.74 13.82
N VAL A 91 -9.57 9.79 13.79
CA VAL A 91 -8.71 10.06 12.62
C VAL A 91 -7.66 8.97 12.39
N VAL A 92 -7.04 8.43 13.44
CA VAL A 92 -6.09 7.31 13.32
C VAL A 92 -6.77 6.06 12.76
N ASP A 93 -8.01 5.78 13.18
CA ASP A 93 -8.79 4.64 12.71
C ASP A 93 -9.17 4.78 11.23
N ASP A 94 -9.53 5.99 10.80
CA ASP A 94 -9.82 6.30 9.39
C ASP A 94 -8.57 6.20 8.49
N CYS A 95 -7.43 6.70 8.97
CA CYS A 95 -6.14 6.54 8.30
C CYS A 95 -5.77 5.07 8.14
N TYR A 96 -5.95 4.28 9.21
CA TYR A 96 -5.67 2.85 9.20
C TYR A 96 -6.55 2.10 8.18
N ALA A 97 -7.86 2.38 8.18
CA ALA A 97 -8.79 1.79 7.23
C ALA A 97 -8.45 2.15 5.77
N SER A 98 -8.07 3.41 5.53
CA SER A 98 -7.67 3.90 4.21
C SER A 98 -6.40 3.23 3.70
N MET A 99 -5.35 3.15 4.52
CA MET A 99 -4.11 2.45 4.12
C MET A 99 -4.33 0.96 3.86
N ARG A 100 -5.17 0.29 4.66
CA ARG A 100 -5.56 -1.10 4.39
C ARG A 100 -6.21 -1.23 3.01
N ARG A 101 -7.11 -0.31 2.65
CA ARG A 101 -7.74 -0.27 1.32
C ARG A 101 -6.73 -0.06 0.21
N TYR A 102 -5.82 0.92 0.34
CA TYR A 102 -4.81 1.22 -0.68
C TYR A 102 -3.80 0.11 -0.86
N ARG A 103 -3.34 -0.52 0.23
CA ARG A 103 -2.48 -1.71 0.17
C ARG A 103 -3.15 -2.86 -0.56
N ASN A 104 -4.44 -3.11 -0.32
CA ASN A 104 -5.17 -4.15 -1.05
C ASN A 104 -5.33 -3.79 -2.54
N LEU A 105 -5.60 -2.51 -2.83
CA LEU A 105 -5.80 -2.04 -4.19
C LEU A 105 -4.52 -2.13 -5.02
N VAL A 106 -3.35 -1.77 -4.46
CA VAL A 106 -2.08 -1.91 -5.18
C VAL A 106 -1.74 -3.37 -5.46
N ASN A 107 -2.01 -4.28 -4.51
CA ASN A 107 -1.85 -5.72 -4.74
C ASN A 107 -2.76 -6.20 -5.88
N TYR A 108 -4.06 -5.87 -5.81
CA TYR A 108 -5.02 -6.24 -6.85
C TYR A 108 -4.63 -5.69 -8.22
N TYR A 109 -4.24 -4.42 -8.30
CA TYR A 109 -3.81 -3.76 -9.53
C TYR A 109 -2.58 -4.45 -10.13
N THR A 110 -1.58 -4.72 -9.29
CA THR A 110 -0.35 -5.44 -9.68
C THR A 110 -0.68 -6.81 -10.27
N ASN A 111 -1.48 -7.59 -9.55
CA ASN A 111 -1.82 -8.96 -9.94
C ASN A 111 -2.60 -9.00 -11.26
N ARG A 112 -3.48 -8.01 -11.48
CA ARG A 112 -4.22 -7.91 -12.74
C ARG A 112 -3.32 -7.65 -13.94
N ASN A 113 -2.33 -6.79 -13.80
CA ASN A 113 -1.37 -6.54 -14.87
C ASN A 113 -0.53 -7.78 -15.15
N ILE A 114 -0.01 -8.44 -14.11
CA ILE A 114 0.75 -9.70 -14.25
C ILE A 114 -0.09 -10.80 -14.91
N ALA A 115 -1.39 -10.91 -14.58
CA ALA A 115 -2.29 -11.87 -15.21
C ALA A 115 -2.42 -11.66 -16.73
N VAL A 116 -2.41 -10.41 -17.21
CA VAL A 116 -2.39 -10.11 -18.65
C VAL A 116 -1.13 -10.64 -19.30
N SER A 117 0.04 -10.45 -18.68
CA SER A 117 1.29 -11.02 -19.17
C SER A 117 1.23 -12.55 -19.27
N PHE A 118 0.73 -13.24 -18.22
CA PHE A 118 0.57 -14.70 -18.26
C PHE A 118 -0.31 -15.18 -19.43
N LEU A 119 -1.43 -14.50 -19.69
CA LEU A 119 -2.31 -14.85 -20.81
C LEU A 119 -1.62 -14.66 -22.17
N ARG A 120 -0.78 -13.64 -22.32
CA ARG A 120 -0.01 -13.37 -23.54
C ARG A 120 1.13 -14.37 -23.71
N ALA A 121 1.87 -14.66 -22.64
CA ALA A 121 2.96 -15.63 -22.63
C ALA A 121 2.48 -17.04 -23.00
N ARG A 122 1.30 -17.46 -22.52
CA ARG A 122 0.67 -18.74 -22.93
C ARG A 122 0.44 -18.81 -24.43
N LYS A 123 0.00 -17.73 -25.06
CA LYS A 123 -0.22 -17.67 -26.52
C LYS A 123 1.09 -17.71 -27.31
N LYS A 124 2.18 -17.19 -26.74
CA LYS A 124 3.52 -17.16 -27.34
C LYS A 124 4.38 -18.40 -27.02
N ASN A 125 3.86 -19.35 -26.23
CA ASN A 125 4.62 -20.48 -25.69
C ASN A 125 5.87 -20.06 -24.87
N ASP A 126 5.75 -18.97 -24.12
CA ASP A 126 6.81 -18.34 -23.32
C ASP A 126 6.46 -18.30 -21.81
N LEU A 127 5.60 -19.22 -21.36
CA LEU A 127 5.08 -19.21 -19.99
C LEU A 127 6.18 -19.38 -18.94
N ASP A 128 7.18 -20.23 -19.21
CA ASP A 128 8.26 -20.52 -18.27
C ASP A 128 9.14 -19.31 -17.95
N ARG A 129 9.38 -18.43 -18.94
CA ARG A 129 10.14 -17.18 -18.72
C ARG A 129 9.36 -16.24 -17.80
N VAL A 130 8.07 -16.06 -18.06
CA VAL A 130 7.20 -15.18 -17.24
C VAL A 130 7.00 -15.73 -15.83
N LEU A 131 6.89 -17.06 -15.66
CA LEU A 131 6.86 -17.70 -14.34
C LEU A 131 8.16 -17.46 -13.55
N LYS A 132 9.32 -17.48 -14.21
CA LYS A 132 10.60 -17.15 -13.54
C LYS A 132 10.70 -15.67 -13.17
N LEU A 133 10.19 -14.78 -14.01
CA LEU A 133 10.23 -13.33 -13.80
C LEU A 133 9.39 -12.89 -12.59
N TYR A 134 8.15 -13.39 -12.50
CA TYR A 134 7.24 -13.03 -11.41
C TYR A 134 7.32 -13.99 -10.20
N GLY A 135 7.88 -15.20 -10.39
CA GLY A 135 8.06 -16.22 -9.36
C GLY A 135 6.87 -17.17 -9.20
N ASN A 136 7.05 -18.20 -8.35
CA ASN A 136 6.02 -19.18 -7.96
C ASN A 136 4.98 -18.62 -6.96
N ASP A 137 5.01 -17.33 -6.63
CA ASP A 137 3.98 -16.69 -5.79
C ASP A 137 2.62 -16.59 -6.51
N THR A 138 2.56 -17.15 -7.72
CA THR A 138 1.35 -17.42 -8.50
C THR A 138 0.29 -18.23 -7.75
N SER A 139 0.65 -18.99 -6.70
CA SER A 139 -0.33 -19.64 -5.82
C SER A 139 -1.29 -18.70 -5.10
N LYS A 140 -1.02 -17.39 -5.07
CA LYS A 140 -1.90 -16.37 -4.49
C LYS A 140 -2.85 -15.71 -5.50
N TYR A 141 -2.75 -16.05 -6.79
CA TYR A 141 -3.41 -15.30 -7.88
C TYR A 141 -4.50 -16.08 -8.63
N TRP A 142 -4.89 -17.24 -8.10
CA TRP A 142 -6.06 -18.04 -8.52
C TRP A 142 -6.95 -18.36 -7.33
#